data_AF-A0A8B8ZAT1-F1
#
_entry.id   AF-A0A8B8ZAT1-F1
#
_cell.length_a   1.000
_cell.length_b   1.000
_cell.length_c   1.000
_cell.angle_alpha   90.00
_cell.angle_beta   90.00
_cell.angle_gamma   90.00
#
_symmetry.space_group_name_H-M   'P 1'
#
loop_
_entity.id
_entity.type
_entity.pdbx_description
1 polymer ?
#
loop_
_entity_poly.entity_id
_entity_poly.type
_entity_poly.pdbx_seq_one_letter_code
_entity_poly.pdbx_strand_id
1 'polypeptide(L)'
;MDASAPYTDLAEPRAPKRLKNGGEEMDLSEDTMRGEKETGIRRWEDLPVNCLVEIFKKLSMEDMTTGVPFVCKSWYEAHLDPSCWKILDVRGIDPWSGSPFIENPFIERFMHEYRLTKFTVMGFLKFVINRSHKLATKLIVPDRLLPLSNLVYFCKQCPMVNIYASWQPEQNPGLIRGFVMKLNEVISLNCRNLEL
;
A
#
# COMPACT_ATOMS: atom_id res chain seq x y z
N MET A 1 17.04 -4.53 30.58
CA MET A 1 16.91 -3.21 29.93
C MET A 1 17.73 -3.31 28.67
N ASP A 2 17.09 -3.51 27.52
CA ASP A 2 17.80 -3.53 26.25
C ASP A 2 17.08 -2.56 25.31
N ALA A 3 17.80 -1.49 24.97
CA ALA A 3 17.27 -0.33 24.29
C ALA A 3 17.17 -0.65 22.79
N SER A 4 15.94 -0.93 22.35
CA SER A 4 15.59 -0.95 20.94
C SER A 4 15.87 0.41 20.32
N ALA A 5 16.86 0.49 19.44
CA ALA A 5 17.14 1.66 18.63
C ALA A 5 15.92 2.02 17.75
N PRO A 6 15.58 3.32 17.60
CA PRO A 6 14.47 3.74 16.76
C PRO A 6 14.87 3.62 15.28
N TYR A 7 14.14 2.82 14.53
CA TYR A 7 14.27 2.75 13.07
C TYR A 7 13.58 3.98 12.44
N THR A 8 14.29 5.11 12.42
CA THR A 8 14.10 6.23 11.49
C THR A 8 15.09 5.97 10.35
N ASP A 9 14.73 5.92 9.07
CA ASP A 9 14.12 6.98 8.28
C ASP A 9 13.87 6.36 6.88
N LEU A 10 12.61 6.32 6.42
CA LEU A 10 12.35 6.04 5.00
C LEU A 10 12.52 7.37 4.28
N ALA A 11 13.55 7.46 3.45
CA ALA A 11 13.92 8.70 2.76
C ALA A 11 12.72 9.35 2.03
N GLU A 12 12.61 10.68 2.13
CA GLU A 12 11.52 11.43 1.50
C GLU A 12 11.45 11.22 -0.03
N PRO A 13 10.24 11.12 -0.62
CA PRO A 13 10.04 10.95 -2.06
C PRO A 13 10.62 12.08 -2.89
N ARG A 14 11.02 11.75 -4.13
CA ARG A 14 11.58 12.74 -5.07
C ARG A 14 10.47 13.67 -5.55
N ALA A 15 10.72 14.98 -5.57
CA ALA A 15 9.85 15.95 -6.23
C ALA A 15 9.80 15.71 -7.75
N PRO A 16 8.63 15.85 -8.41
CA PRO A 16 8.53 15.76 -9.86
C PRO A 16 9.37 16.84 -10.55
N LYS A 17 10.07 16.47 -11.63
CA LYS A 17 10.81 17.45 -12.46
C LYS A 17 9.81 18.24 -13.30
N ARG A 18 9.69 19.54 -13.03
CA ARG A 18 8.90 20.49 -13.82
C ARG A 18 9.61 20.73 -15.16
N LEU A 19 9.00 20.35 -16.28
CA LEU A 19 9.43 20.88 -17.59
C LEU A 19 9.13 22.39 -17.61
N LYS A 20 10.16 23.19 -17.83
CA LYS A 20 10.03 24.61 -18.15
C LYS A 20 9.88 24.72 -19.66
N ASN A 21 8.69 25.09 -20.13
CA ASN A 21 8.55 25.60 -21.50
C ASN A 21 8.90 27.09 -21.46
N GLY A 22 9.94 27.47 -22.22
CA GLY A 22 10.37 28.85 -22.41
C GLY A 22 9.31 29.64 -23.16
N GLY A 23 9.18 30.91 -22.80
CA GLY A 23 8.32 31.86 -23.49
C GLY A 23 9.01 32.47 -24.69
N GLU A 24 8.22 32.74 -25.72
CA GLU A 24 8.48 33.78 -26.71
C GLU A 24 7.21 34.63 -26.82
N GLU A 25 7.44 35.95 -26.81
CA GLU A 25 6.49 37.05 -26.76
C GLU A 25 6.15 37.49 -28.18
N MET A 26 4.87 37.60 -28.54
CA MET A 26 4.46 38.29 -29.77
C MET A 26 3.07 38.94 -29.63
N ASP A 27 3.15 40.27 -29.56
CA ASP A 27 2.28 41.39 -29.92
C ASP A 27 0.74 41.30 -29.89
N LEU A 28 0.17 42.41 -29.40
CA LEU A 28 -1.23 42.72 -29.16
C LEU A 28 -2.02 42.98 -30.45
N SER A 29 -3.21 42.41 -30.56
CA SER A 29 -4.34 43.10 -31.19
C SER A 29 -5.62 42.82 -30.41
N GLU A 30 -6.18 43.89 -29.83
CA GLU A 30 -7.53 43.95 -29.26
C GLU A 30 -8.54 43.73 -30.38
N ASP A 31 -9.18 42.56 -30.41
CA ASP A 31 -10.61 42.44 -30.74
C ASP A 31 -11.02 40.97 -30.72
N THR A 32 -11.74 40.58 -29.67
CA THR A 32 -12.96 39.74 -29.70
C THR A 32 -13.25 39.30 -28.26
N MET A 33 -14.02 40.13 -27.56
CA MET A 33 -14.83 39.72 -26.43
C MET A 33 -15.87 38.70 -26.90
N ARG A 34 -15.47 37.42 -26.95
CA ARG A 34 -16.38 36.30 -27.06
C ARG A 34 -16.00 35.38 -25.91
N GLY A 35 -16.82 35.40 -24.86
CA GLY A 35 -16.64 34.58 -23.67
C GLY A 35 -16.36 33.13 -24.06
N GLU A 36 -15.09 32.77 -24.02
CA GLU A 36 -14.68 31.39 -23.94
C GLU A 36 -15.22 30.91 -22.60
N LYS A 37 -16.32 30.17 -22.64
CA LYS A 37 -16.54 29.15 -21.63
C LYS A 37 -15.33 28.23 -21.74
N GLU A 38 -14.29 28.51 -20.96
CA GLU A 38 -13.41 27.47 -20.47
C GLU A 38 -14.36 26.38 -19.98
N THR A 39 -14.49 25.31 -20.75
CA THR A 39 -14.98 24.05 -20.20
C THR A 39 -13.87 23.64 -19.25
N GLY A 40 -13.92 24.19 -18.03
CA GLY A 40 -12.87 24.07 -17.04
C GLY A 40 -12.61 22.60 -16.81
N ILE A 41 -11.55 22.10 -17.44
CA ILE A 41 -11.13 20.71 -17.27
C ILE A 41 -10.69 20.62 -15.82
N ARG A 42 -11.58 20.09 -14.98
CA ARG A 42 -11.32 19.90 -13.57
C ARG A 42 -10.14 18.95 -13.44
N ARG A 43 -9.06 19.42 -12.82
CA ARG A 43 -7.88 18.60 -12.61
C ARG A 43 -8.12 17.61 -11.48
N TRP A 44 -7.50 16.44 -11.56
CA TRP A 44 -7.59 15.44 -10.50
C TRP A 44 -6.94 15.91 -9.20
N GLU A 45 -5.95 16.82 -9.27
CA GLU A 45 -5.33 17.43 -8.09
C GLU A 45 -6.27 18.36 -7.30
N ASP A 46 -7.32 18.89 -7.94
CA ASP A 46 -8.30 19.81 -7.34
C ASP A 46 -9.51 19.07 -6.73
N LEU A 47 -9.50 17.74 -6.70
CA LEU A 47 -10.50 17.01 -5.94
C LEU A 47 -10.28 17.22 -4.42
N PRO A 48 -11.36 17.42 -3.65
CA PRO A 48 -11.30 17.35 -2.20
C PRO A 48 -10.62 16.07 -1.72
N VAL A 49 -9.79 16.18 -0.68
CA VAL A 49 -9.01 15.07 -0.12
C VAL A 49 -9.88 13.85 0.20
N ASN A 50 -11.07 14.08 0.79
CA ASN A 50 -12.01 13.00 1.10
C ASN A 50 -12.51 12.25 -0.16
N CYS A 51 -12.66 12.94 -1.29
CA CYS A 51 -13.00 12.27 -2.55
C CYS A 51 -11.84 11.42 -3.07
N LEU A 52 -10.61 11.92 -2.98
CA LEU A 52 -9.41 11.14 -3.34
C LEU A 52 -9.27 9.89 -2.46
N VAL A 53 -9.49 10.02 -1.15
CA VAL A 53 -9.48 8.89 -0.20
C VAL A 53 -10.48 7.80 -0.60
N GLU A 54 -11.71 8.16 -0.97
CA GLU A 54 -12.71 7.19 -1.42
C GLU A 54 -12.35 6.49 -2.74
N ILE A 55 -11.61 7.17 -3.63
CA ILE A 55 -11.03 6.55 -4.83
C ILE A 55 -9.90 5.60 -4.43
N PHE A 56 -8.98 6.03 -3.57
CA PHE A 56 -7.79 5.28 -3.17
C PHE A 56 -8.13 3.98 -2.45
N LYS A 57 -9.18 3.96 -1.64
CA LYS A 57 -9.75 2.75 -1.03
C LYS A 57 -10.12 1.64 -2.02
N LYS A 58 -10.31 1.97 -3.30
CA LYS A 58 -10.69 1.02 -4.37
C LYS A 58 -9.49 0.55 -5.20
N LEU A 59 -8.32 1.14 -4.99
CA LEU A 59 -7.12 0.81 -5.74
C LEU A 59 -6.47 -0.48 -5.22
N SER A 60 -5.67 -1.09 -6.08
CA SER A 60 -4.87 -2.26 -5.70
C SER A 60 -3.78 -1.88 -4.72
N MET A 61 -3.23 -2.88 -4.03
CA MET A 61 -2.12 -2.62 -3.12
C MET A 61 -0.86 -2.10 -3.86
N GLU A 62 -0.65 -2.56 -5.09
CA GLU A 62 0.44 -2.07 -5.95
C GLU A 62 0.28 -0.59 -6.27
N ASP A 63 -0.90 -0.17 -6.72
CA ASP A 63 -1.17 1.23 -7.08
C ASP A 63 -1.04 2.13 -5.87
N MET A 64 -1.59 1.70 -4.73
CA MET A 64 -1.48 2.42 -3.47
C MET A 64 -0.03 2.59 -3.05
N THR A 65 0.81 1.56 -3.17
CA THR A 65 2.20 1.64 -2.69
C THR A 65 3.17 2.31 -3.65
N THR A 66 2.99 2.15 -4.97
CA THR A 66 3.98 2.53 -6.00
C THR A 66 3.46 3.46 -7.08
N GLY A 67 2.15 3.76 -7.10
CA GLY A 67 1.53 4.71 -8.02
C GLY A 67 1.17 6.00 -7.31
N VAL A 68 0.11 5.94 -6.49
CA VAL A 68 -0.51 7.10 -5.84
C VAL A 68 0.47 8.05 -5.13
N PRO A 69 1.47 7.58 -4.36
CA PRO A 69 2.38 8.47 -3.61
C PRO A 69 3.26 9.33 -4.51
N PHE A 70 3.39 8.97 -5.79
CA PHE A 70 4.35 9.55 -6.73
C PHE A 70 3.69 10.38 -7.84
N VAL A 71 2.37 10.59 -7.80
CA VAL A 71 1.64 11.39 -8.79
C VAL A 71 1.81 12.89 -8.54
N CYS A 72 1.31 13.38 -7.40
CA CYS A 72 1.42 14.78 -7.00
C CYS A 72 1.29 14.92 -5.47
N LYS A 73 1.53 16.13 -4.94
CA LYS A 73 1.47 16.40 -3.50
C LYS A 73 0.08 16.12 -2.90
N SER A 74 -0.98 16.56 -3.57
CA SER A 74 -2.38 16.35 -3.12
C SER A 74 -2.70 14.85 -3.00
N TRP A 75 -2.26 14.04 -3.97
CA TRP A 75 -2.43 12.59 -3.94
C TRP A 75 -1.59 11.94 -2.85
N TYR A 76 -0.34 12.37 -2.66
CA TYR A 76 0.50 11.89 -1.57
C TYR A 76 -0.17 12.13 -0.22
N GLU A 77 -0.66 13.34 0.04
CA GLU A 77 -1.34 13.71 1.29
C GLU A 77 -2.62 12.88 1.51
N ALA A 78 -3.48 12.74 0.51
CA ALA A 78 -4.69 11.93 0.61
C ALA A 78 -4.39 10.44 0.83
N HIS A 79 -3.31 9.92 0.25
CA HIS A 79 -2.87 8.54 0.42
C HIS A 79 -2.36 8.23 1.84
N LEU A 80 -1.91 9.25 2.60
CA LEU A 80 -1.52 9.07 4.00
C LEU A 80 -2.72 8.80 4.92
N ASP A 81 -3.95 9.02 4.47
CA ASP A 81 -5.14 8.77 5.29
C ASP A 81 -5.23 7.28 5.66
N PRO A 82 -5.27 6.93 6.97
CA PRO A 82 -5.27 5.53 7.41
C PRO A 82 -6.46 4.72 6.90
N SER A 83 -7.56 5.36 6.51
CA SER A 83 -8.74 4.68 5.98
C SER A 83 -8.49 4.02 4.62
N CYS A 84 -7.52 4.50 3.84
CA CYS A 84 -7.06 3.88 2.60
C CYS A 84 -6.34 2.53 2.86
N TRP A 85 -5.91 2.29 4.10
CA TRP A 85 -5.07 1.15 4.48
C TRP A 85 -5.76 0.17 5.44
N LYS A 86 -7.08 0.31 5.62
CA LYS A 86 -7.87 -0.60 6.47
C LYS A 86 -7.96 -2.01 5.91
N ILE A 87 -7.86 -2.16 4.60
CA ILE A 87 -7.89 -3.42 3.88
C ILE A 87 -6.55 -3.56 3.16
N LEU A 88 -5.77 -4.56 3.54
CA LEU A 88 -4.48 -4.86 2.93
C LEU A 88 -4.63 -6.13 2.08
N ASP A 89 -4.84 -5.96 0.78
CA ASP A 89 -4.94 -7.07 -0.17
C ASP A 89 -3.62 -7.28 -0.89
N VAL A 90 -2.84 -8.24 -0.43
CA VAL A 90 -1.48 -8.49 -0.93
C VAL A 90 -1.43 -9.69 -1.88
N ARG A 91 -2.58 -10.22 -2.32
CA ARG A 91 -2.65 -11.34 -3.28
C ARG A 91 -2.03 -11.01 -4.62
N GLY A 92 -2.35 -9.83 -5.16
CA GLY A 92 -1.88 -9.41 -6.49
C GLY A 92 -0.39 -9.16 -6.57
N ILE A 93 0.25 -8.83 -5.43
CA ILE A 93 1.67 -8.50 -5.36
C ILE A 93 2.54 -9.62 -4.80
N ASP A 94 1.94 -10.59 -4.07
CA ASP A 94 2.59 -11.72 -3.39
C ASP A 94 4.05 -11.46 -2.98
N PRO A 95 4.30 -10.51 -2.04
CA PRO A 95 5.64 -9.98 -1.79
C PRO A 95 6.56 -10.98 -1.09
N TRP A 96 6.07 -12.17 -0.75
CA TRP A 96 6.83 -13.25 -0.15
C TRP A 96 6.96 -14.46 -1.05
N SER A 97 6.66 -14.33 -2.35
CA SER A 97 7.09 -15.29 -3.37
C SER A 97 8.63 -15.28 -3.46
N GLY A 98 9.31 -15.86 -2.48
CA GLY A 98 10.76 -15.85 -2.33
C GLY A 98 11.48 -16.80 -3.30
N SER A 99 10.92 -17.03 -4.49
CA SER A 99 11.61 -17.79 -5.53
C SER A 99 12.73 -16.90 -6.10
N PRO A 100 14.01 -17.28 -5.96
CA PRO A 100 15.11 -16.54 -6.58
C PRO A 100 15.04 -16.54 -8.12
N PHE A 101 14.18 -17.39 -8.69
CA PHE A 101 14.03 -17.63 -10.12
C PHE A 101 12.86 -16.89 -10.75
N ILE A 102 12.04 -16.20 -9.96
CA ILE A 102 10.87 -15.46 -10.46
C ILE A 102 11.03 -14.00 -10.04
N GLU A 103 11.32 -13.15 -11.02
CA GLU A 103 11.27 -11.70 -10.86
C GLU A 103 9.85 -11.29 -10.44
N ASN A 104 9.77 -10.43 -9.43
CA ASN A 104 8.51 -9.88 -8.96
C ASN A 104 8.51 -8.37 -9.32
N PRO A 105 7.79 -7.97 -10.39
CA PRO A 105 7.78 -6.59 -10.88
C PRO A 105 7.37 -5.58 -9.80
N PHE A 106 6.48 -5.98 -8.89
CA PHE A 106 6.09 -5.16 -7.76
C PHE A 106 7.28 -4.89 -6.83
N ILE A 107 8.07 -5.91 -6.48
CA ILE A 107 9.24 -5.73 -5.59
C ILE A 107 10.25 -4.80 -6.22
N GLU A 108 10.54 -4.98 -7.51
CA GLU A 108 11.49 -4.13 -8.25
C GLU A 108 11.04 -2.67 -8.27
N ARG A 109 9.77 -2.44 -8.63
CA ARG A 109 9.18 -1.09 -8.65
C ARG A 109 9.17 -0.48 -7.25
N PHE A 110 8.76 -1.23 -6.24
CA PHE A 110 8.76 -0.78 -4.85
C PHE A 110 10.19 -0.39 -4.40
N MET A 111 11.19 -1.24 -4.67
CA MET A 111 12.57 -0.91 -4.34
C MET A 111 13.07 0.33 -5.08
N HIS A 112 12.72 0.49 -6.37
CA HIS A 112 13.07 1.66 -7.16
C HIS A 112 12.47 2.95 -6.58
N GLU A 113 11.16 2.97 -6.35
CA GLU A 113 10.45 4.16 -5.87
C GLU A 113 10.93 4.59 -4.47
N TYR A 114 11.17 3.63 -3.58
CA TYR A 114 11.63 3.88 -2.21
C TYR A 114 13.16 3.85 -2.06
N ARG A 115 13.91 3.71 -3.15
CA ARG A 115 15.39 3.65 -3.20
C ARG A 115 15.99 2.64 -2.23
N LEU A 116 15.38 1.47 -2.15
CA LEU A 116 15.82 0.38 -1.28
C LEU A 116 16.90 -0.44 -1.99
N THR A 117 17.94 -0.83 -1.25
CA THR A 117 18.98 -1.74 -1.75
C THR A 117 18.59 -3.20 -1.60
N LYS A 118 17.66 -3.51 -0.69
CA LYS A 118 17.16 -4.86 -0.43
C LYS A 118 15.71 -4.84 0.01
N PHE A 119 14.91 -5.75 -0.54
CA PHE A 119 13.56 -5.99 -0.06
C PHE A 119 13.54 -6.99 1.09
N THR A 120 12.69 -6.76 2.09
CA THR A 120 12.35 -7.74 3.13
C THR A 120 10.85 -7.72 3.38
N VAL A 121 10.25 -8.91 3.52
CA VAL A 121 8.82 -9.04 3.83
C VAL A 121 8.47 -8.31 5.13
N MET A 122 9.29 -8.44 6.17
CA MET A 122 9.08 -7.72 7.43
C MET A 122 9.14 -6.19 7.26
N GLY A 123 10.06 -5.68 6.44
CA GLY A 123 10.14 -4.24 6.13
C GLY A 123 8.88 -3.75 5.43
N PHE A 124 8.38 -4.52 4.47
CA PHE A 124 7.10 -4.23 3.80
C PHE A 124 5.91 -4.27 4.78
N LEU A 125 5.84 -5.26 5.68
CA LEU A 125 4.78 -5.32 6.68
C LEU A 125 4.82 -4.11 7.62
N LYS A 126 6.00 -3.71 8.10
CA LYS A 126 6.17 -2.48 8.88
C LYS A 126 5.67 -1.25 8.12
N PHE A 127 6.01 -1.15 6.84
CA PHE A 127 5.55 -0.06 5.98
C PHE A 127 4.02 0.02 5.93
N VAL A 128 3.31 -1.07 5.59
CA VAL A 128 1.84 -1.05 5.48
C VAL A 128 1.16 -0.88 6.83
N ILE A 129 1.71 -1.44 7.92
CA ILE A 129 1.21 -1.25 9.29
C ILE A 129 1.31 0.23 9.68
N ASN A 130 2.46 0.85 9.43
CA ASN A 130 2.67 2.27 9.73
C ASN A 130 1.71 3.15 8.96
N ARG A 131 1.49 2.88 7.67
CA ARG A 131 0.50 3.60 6.85
C ARG A 131 -0.93 3.44 7.35
N SER A 132 -1.27 2.25 7.85
CA SER A 132 -2.59 2.00 8.46
C SER A 132 -2.77 2.63 9.85
N HIS A 133 -1.73 3.23 10.43
CA HIS A 133 -1.73 3.69 11.83
C HIS A 133 -2.15 2.57 12.81
N LYS A 134 -1.82 1.31 12.49
CA LYS A 134 -2.25 0.11 13.24
C LYS A 134 -3.77 -0.13 13.27
N LEU A 135 -4.51 0.52 12.37
CA LEU A 135 -5.97 0.40 12.23
C LEU A 135 -6.38 -0.56 11.10
N ALA A 136 -5.45 -1.37 10.59
CA ALA A 136 -5.78 -2.40 9.61
C ALA A 136 -6.80 -3.39 10.19
N THR A 137 -7.88 -3.63 9.46
CA THR A 137 -9.01 -4.49 9.86
C THR A 137 -9.09 -5.78 9.05
N LYS A 138 -8.50 -5.78 7.86
CA LYS A 138 -8.50 -6.93 6.95
C LYS A 138 -7.13 -7.08 6.30
N LEU A 139 -6.57 -8.28 6.37
CA LEU A 139 -5.38 -8.68 5.63
C LEU A 139 -5.76 -9.86 4.74
N ILE A 140 -5.62 -9.71 3.43
CA ILE A 140 -5.92 -10.76 2.45
C ILE A 140 -4.60 -11.25 1.86
N VAL A 141 -4.25 -12.50 2.13
CA VAL A 141 -2.99 -13.12 1.75
C VAL A 141 -3.18 -14.09 0.57
N PRO A 142 -2.20 -14.20 -0.36
CA PRO A 142 -2.15 -15.25 -1.38
C PRO A 142 -2.10 -16.65 -0.76
N ASP A 143 -2.30 -17.67 -1.62
CA ASP A 143 -2.38 -19.09 -1.27
C ASP A 143 -1.14 -19.63 -0.55
N ARG A 144 -0.01 -18.91 -0.65
CA ARG A 144 1.23 -19.21 0.07
C ARG A 144 1.24 -18.52 1.42
N LEU A 145 1.50 -19.30 2.47
CA LEU A 145 1.52 -18.81 3.84
C LEU A 145 2.65 -17.80 4.07
N LEU A 146 2.26 -16.64 4.58
CA LEU A 146 3.18 -15.71 5.23
C LEU A 146 3.90 -16.46 6.38
N PRO A 147 5.23 -16.30 6.57
CA PRO A 147 5.92 -16.90 7.71
C PRO A 147 5.23 -16.56 9.03
N LEU A 148 5.09 -17.54 9.94
CA LEU A 148 4.34 -17.36 11.18
C LEU A 148 4.85 -16.21 12.04
N SER A 149 6.16 -15.99 12.08
CA SER A 149 6.76 -14.86 12.80
C SER A 149 6.25 -13.51 12.30
N ASN A 150 6.09 -13.36 10.99
CA ASN A 150 5.57 -12.16 10.36
C ASN A 150 4.08 -11.99 10.64
N LEU A 151 3.32 -13.09 10.65
CA LEU A 151 1.90 -13.08 10.97
C LEU A 151 1.65 -12.68 12.43
N VAL A 152 2.36 -13.31 13.37
CA VAL A 152 2.31 -12.98 14.79
C VAL A 152 2.66 -11.52 15.02
N TYR A 153 3.70 -11.03 14.36
CA TYR A 153 4.07 -9.61 14.42
C TYR A 153 2.94 -8.71 13.94
N PHE A 154 2.34 -9.02 12.78
CA PHE A 154 1.24 -8.24 12.21
C PHE A 154 0.04 -8.19 13.16
N CYS A 155 -0.42 -9.34 13.66
CA CYS A 155 -1.54 -9.43 14.61
C CYS A 155 -1.26 -8.65 15.91
N LYS A 156 -0.03 -8.69 16.41
CA LYS A 156 0.35 -7.90 17.60
C LYS A 156 0.28 -6.40 17.35
N GLN A 157 0.62 -5.94 16.15
CA GLN A 157 0.55 -4.52 15.82
C GLN A 157 -0.86 -4.05 15.51
N CYS A 158 -1.69 -4.90 14.89
CA CYS A 158 -3.07 -4.60 14.51
C CYS A 158 -4.02 -5.63 15.14
N PRO A 159 -4.42 -5.47 16.42
CA PRO A 159 -5.17 -6.49 17.16
C PRO A 159 -6.56 -6.81 16.60
N MET A 160 -7.13 -5.89 15.82
CA MET A 160 -8.47 -6.02 15.23
C MET A 160 -8.42 -6.56 13.79
N VAL A 161 -7.27 -7.04 13.31
CA VAL A 161 -7.13 -7.54 11.94
C VAL A 161 -7.74 -8.93 11.80
N ASN A 162 -8.60 -9.08 10.80
CA ASN A 162 -9.04 -10.38 10.31
C ASN A 162 -8.18 -10.80 9.12
N ILE A 163 -7.64 -12.02 9.17
CA ILE A 163 -6.76 -12.57 8.12
C ILE A 163 -7.57 -13.51 7.25
N TYR A 164 -7.52 -13.28 5.94
CA TYR A 164 -8.18 -14.09 4.92
C TYR A 164 -7.09 -14.63 4.00
N ALA A 165 -7.09 -15.93 3.74
CA ALA A 165 -6.28 -16.51 2.67
C ALA A 165 -7.19 -16.77 1.47
N SER A 166 -6.77 -16.41 0.25
CA SER A 166 -7.36 -17.05 -0.92
C SER A 166 -7.00 -18.53 -0.83
N TRP A 167 -8.01 -19.37 -0.72
CA TRP A 167 -7.85 -20.81 -0.71
C TRP A 167 -8.60 -21.33 -1.91
N GLN A 168 -7.89 -21.95 -2.85
CA GLN A 168 -8.45 -22.73 -3.94
C GLN A 168 -8.61 -24.17 -3.46
N PRO A 169 -9.85 -24.65 -3.22
CA PRO A 169 -10.12 -25.96 -2.61
C PRO A 169 -9.47 -27.15 -3.28
N GLU A 170 -9.32 -27.03 -4.60
CA GLU A 170 -9.12 -28.15 -5.49
C GLU A 170 -7.67 -28.63 -5.52
N GLN A 171 -6.71 -27.85 -4.99
CA GLN A 171 -5.28 -28.13 -5.19
C GLN A 171 -4.50 -28.62 -3.96
N ASN A 172 -4.98 -28.47 -2.72
CA ASN A 172 -4.21 -28.93 -1.55
C ASN A 172 -5.03 -29.09 -0.24
N PRO A 173 -5.73 -30.21 -0.03
CA PRO A 173 -6.57 -30.42 1.16
C PRO A 173 -5.78 -30.62 2.47
N GLY A 174 -4.55 -31.15 2.41
CA GLY A 174 -3.73 -31.41 3.61
C GLY A 174 -3.15 -30.15 4.28
N LEU A 175 -2.96 -29.08 3.51
CA LEU A 175 -2.44 -27.80 3.98
C LEU A 175 -3.43 -27.10 4.93
N ILE A 176 -4.73 -27.34 4.76
CA ILE A 176 -5.82 -26.75 5.54
C ILE A 176 -5.72 -27.14 7.00
N ARG A 177 -5.57 -28.43 7.28
CA ARG A 177 -5.51 -28.92 8.66
C ARG A 177 -4.28 -28.38 9.37
N GLY A 178 -3.13 -28.36 8.70
CA GLY A 178 -1.88 -27.82 9.25
C GLY A 178 -1.94 -26.31 9.49
N PHE A 179 -2.50 -25.56 8.53
CA PHE A 179 -2.70 -24.12 8.65
C PHE A 179 -3.69 -23.78 9.77
N VAL A 180 -4.88 -24.37 9.74
CA VAL A 180 -5.93 -24.12 10.75
C VAL A 180 -5.44 -24.50 12.14
N MET A 181 -4.76 -25.64 12.31
CA MET A 181 -4.21 -26.03 13.62
C MET A 181 -3.15 -25.05 14.13
N LYS A 182 -2.22 -24.64 13.27
CA LYS A 182 -1.12 -23.75 13.66
C LYS A 182 -1.56 -22.30 13.85
N LEU A 183 -2.52 -21.85 13.05
CA LEU A 183 -3.20 -20.58 13.22
C LEU A 183 -4.01 -20.58 14.52
N ASN A 184 -4.82 -21.61 14.77
CA ASN A 184 -5.64 -21.73 15.99
C ASN A 184 -4.79 -21.82 17.25
N GLU A 185 -3.67 -22.54 17.23
CA GLU A 185 -2.72 -22.58 18.34
C GLU A 185 -2.19 -21.17 18.67
N VAL A 186 -1.72 -20.44 17.65
CA VAL A 186 -1.14 -19.10 17.81
C VAL A 186 -2.20 -18.06 18.20
N ILE A 187 -3.40 -18.14 17.65
CA ILE A 187 -4.56 -17.31 18.02
C ILE A 187 -4.90 -17.57 19.50
N SER A 188 -5.01 -18.84 19.91
CA SER A 188 -5.31 -19.20 21.31
C SER A 188 -4.25 -18.68 22.30
N LEU A 189 -3.00 -18.59 21.88
CA LEU A 189 -1.89 -18.08 22.68
C LEU A 189 -1.78 -16.55 22.72
N ASN A 190 -2.26 -15.82 21.70
CA ASN A 190 -1.92 -14.40 21.53
C ASN A 190 -3.10 -13.45 21.27
N CYS A 191 -4.28 -13.95 20.89
CA CYS A 191 -5.41 -13.12 20.48
C CYS A 191 -6.67 -13.55 21.23
N ARG A 192 -7.11 -12.76 22.23
CA ARG A 192 -8.28 -13.09 23.06
C ARG A 192 -9.64 -12.85 22.37
N ASN A 193 -9.67 -12.32 21.15
CA ASN A 193 -10.89 -11.77 20.51
C ASN A 193 -11.17 -12.29 19.08
N LEU A 194 -10.83 -13.54 18.76
CA LEU A 194 -11.19 -14.15 17.47
C LEU A 194 -12.26 -15.23 17.70
N GLU A 195 -13.50 -14.94 17.33
CA GLU A 195 -14.54 -15.97 17.11
C GLU A 195 -14.37 -16.53 15.69
N LEU A 196 -14.39 -17.87 15.59
CA LEU A 196 -14.30 -18.65 14.34
C LEU A 196 -15.66 -18.71 13.64
#